data_AF-A0A925XAQ6-F1
#
_entry.id   AF-A0A925XAQ6-F1
#
_cell.length_a   1.000
_cell.length_b   1.000
_cell.length_c   1.000
_cell.angle_alpha   90.00
_cell.angle_beta   90.00
_cell.angle_gamma   90.00
#
_symmetry.space_group_name_H-M   'P 1'
#
loop_
_entity.id
_entity.type
_entity.pdbx_description
1 polymer ?
#
loop_
_entity_poly.entity_id
_entity_poly.type
_entity_poly.pdbx_seq_one_letter_code
_entity_poly.pdbx_strand_id
1 'polypeptide(L)'
;MNRDEFYQLVKQPEKIPVSLLPELEENAKKYPYTQLIHFLIAKVAHDHTLPPALMKVKKAALYATHREALKTLLNRKLSNYTDFENRQRPDLQPAVIENKLVIINPRETVKKELENTDSK
;
A
#
# COMPACT_ATOMS: atom_id res chain seq x y z
N MET A 1 -11.99 -4.70 -17.97
CA MET A 1 -10.79 -4.06 -17.40
C MET A 1 -9.69 -5.05 -17.59
N ASN A 2 -8.57 -4.64 -18.15
CA ASN A 2 -7.40 -5.49 -18.29
C ASN A 2 -6.55 -5.47 -17.00
N ARG A 3 -5.55 -6.36 -16.93
CA ARG A 3 -4.68 -6.50 -15.74
C ARG A 3 -3.94 -5.20 -15.42
N ASP A 4 -3.42 -4.53 -16.44
CA ASP A 4 -2.52 -3.39 -16.26
C ASP A 4 -3.29 -2.14 -15.80
N GLU A 5 -4.49 -1.92 -16.32
CA GLU A 5 -5.45 -0.93 -15.83
C GLU A 5 -5.75 -1.14 -14.35
N PHE A 6 -6.12 -2.37 -13.97
CA PHE A 6 -6.42 -2.69 -12.57
C PHE A 6 -5.20 -2.43 -11.67
N TYR A 7 -4.01 -2.82 -12.11
CA TYR A 7 -2.77 -2.59 -11.39
C TYR A 7 -2.49 -1.10 -11.17
N GLN A 8 -2.75 -0.25 -12.17
CA GLN A 8 -2.61 1.20 -12.01
C GLN A 8 -3.60 1.77 -10.99
N LEU A 9 -4.85 1.30 -10.97
CA LEU A 9 -5.85 1.72 -9.98
C LEU A 9 -5.43 1.37 -8.55
N VAL A 10 -4.81 0.21 -8.36
CA VAL A 10 -4.29 -0.22 -7.06
C VAL A 10 -3.12 0.64 -6.61
N LYS A 11 -2.23 1.02 -7.53
CA LYS A 11 -1.09 1.90 -7.24
C LYS A 11 -1.52 3.33 -6.91
N GLN A 12 -2.53 3.85 -7.59
CA GLN A 12 -2.95 5.24 -7.49
C GLN A 12 -4.46 5.35 -7.20
N PRO A 13 -4.89 4.98 -5.98
CA PRO A 13 -6.32 4.96 -5.64
C PRO A 13 -6.94 6.35 -5.42
N GLU A 14 -6.16 7.42 -5.48
CA GLU A 14 -6.58 8.79 -5.15
C GLU A 14 -7.32 9.50 -6.28
N LYS A 15 -7.21 9.02 -7.52
CA LYS A 15 -7.77 9.67 -8.72
C LYS A 15 -8.51 8.69 -9.62
N ILE A 16 -9.31 7.81 -9.03
CA ILE A 16 -10.11 6.87 -9.82
C ILE A 16 -11.34 7.61 -10.38
N PRO A 17 -11.53 7.67 -11.71
CA PRO A 17 -12.69 8.32 -12.31
C PRO A 17 -13.96 7.50 -12.09
N VAL A 18 -15.09 8.18 -11.95
CA VAL A 18 -16.43 7.55 -11.77
C VAL A 18 -16.79 6.64 -12.95
N SER A 19 -16.29 6.94 -14.15
CA SER A 19 -16.55 6.13 -15.36
C SER A 19 -16.08 4.68 -15.25
N LEU A 20 -15.11 4.37 -14.38
CA LEU A 20 -14.62 3.01 -14.15
C LEU A 20 -15.46 2.23 -13.13
N LEU A 21 -16.40 2.88 -12.45
CA LEU A 21 -17.23 2.24 -11.43
C LEU A 21 -18.06 1.05 -11.96
N PRO A 22 -18.76 1.14 -13.11
CA PRO A 22 -19.53 0.01 -13.64
C PRO A 22 -18.65 -1.20 -13.95
N GLU A 23 -17.44 -0.95 -14.45
CA GLU A 23 -16.49 -1.98 -14.79
C GLU A 23 -15.88 -2.65 -13.55
N LEU A 24 -15.59 -1.88 -12.50
CA LEU A 24 -15.20 -2.41 -11.20
C LEU A 24 -16.32 -3.27 -10.60
N GLU A 25 -17.58 -2.85 -10.70
CA GLU A 25 -18.73 -3.62 -10.23
C GLU A 25 -18.91 -4.93 -11.00
N GLU A 26 -18.69 -4.91 -12.31
CA GLU A 26 -18.72 -6.12 -13.14
C GLU A 26 -17.64 -7.13 -12.71
N ASN A 27 -16.42 -6.64 -12.43
CA ASN A 27 -15.35 -7.48 -11.89
C ASN A 27 -15.66 -7.99 -10.47
N ALA A 28 -16.34 -7.19 -9.64
CA ALA A 28 -16.78 -7.62 -8.31
C ALA A 28 -17.83 -8.74 -8.38
N LYS A 29 -18.62 -8.83 -9.45
CA LYS A 29 -19.53 -9.98 -9.66
C LYS A 29 -18.77 -11.23 -10.07
N LYS A 30 -17.75 -11.09 -10.92
CA LYS A 30 -16.91 -12.20 -11.40
C LYS A 30 -15.99 -12.75 -10.30
N TYR A 31 -15.47 -11.87 -9.45
CA TYR A 31 -14.50 -12.21 -8.40
C TYR A 31 -14.97 -11.69 -7.02
N PRO A 32 -16.07 -12.23 -6.48
CA PRO A 32 -16.78 -11.65 -5.33
C PRO A 32 -15.97 -11.58 -4.04
N TYR A 33 -14.96 -12.42 -3.87
CA TYR A 33 -14.11 -12.45 -2.66
C TYR A 33 -12.87 -11.57 -2.76
N THR A 34 -12.70 -10.82 -3.87
CA THR A 34 -11.54 -9.95 -4.05
C THR A 34 -11.73 -8.67 -3.25
N GLN A 35 -11.16 -8.63 -2.05
CA GLN A 35 -11.19 -7.48 -1.15
C GLN A 35 -10.83 -6.16 -1.85
N LEU A 36 -9.78 -6.19 -2.67
CA LEU A 36 -9.23 -5.01 -3.34
C LEU A 36 -10.24 -4.35 -4.29
N ILE A 37 -11.06 -5.14 -4.99
CA ILE A 37 -12.09 -4.61 -5.89
C ILE A 37 -13.14 -3.85 -5.08
N HIS A 38 -13.60 -4.41 -3.97
CA HIS A 38 -14.57 -3.72 -3.10
C HIS A 38 -13.98 -2.45 -2.48
N PHE A 39 -12.68 -2.45 -2.18
CA PHE A 39 -11.97 -1.27 -1.66
C PHE A 39 -11.94 -0.14 -2.69
N LEU A 40 -11.63 -0.43 -3.95
CA LEU A 40 -11.63 0.56 -5.03
C LEU A 40 -13.05 1.10 -5.30
N ILE A 41 -14.07 0.23 -5.32
CA ILE A 41 -15.48 0.63 -5.47
C ILE A 41 -15.91 1.58 -4.35
N ALA A 42 -15.58 1.23 -3.10
CA ALA A 42 -15.89 2.07 -1.95
C ALA A 42 -15.15 3.41 -2.01
N LYS A 43 -13.87 3.40 -2.41
CA LYS A 43 -13.05 4.61 -2.58
C LYS A 43 -13.64 5.56 -3.61
N VAL A 44 -13.99 5.06 -4.80
CA VAL A 44 -14.66 5.86 -5.85
C VAL A 44 -15.97 6.44 -5.34
N ALA A 45 -16.84 5.61 -4.76
CA ALA A 45 -18.14 6.07 -4.30
C ALA A 45 -18.03 7.10 -3.18
N HIS A 46 -17.07 6.93 -2.27
CA HIS A 46 -16.78 7.83 -1.16
C HIS A 46 -16.20 9.18 -1.64
N ASP A 47 -15.18 9.14 -2.50
CA ASP A 47 -14.48 10.35 -2.97
C ASP A 47 -15.37 11.26 -3.80
N HIS A 48 -16.24 10.66 -4.61
CA HIS A 48 -17.20 11.38 -5.46
C HIS A 48 -18.56 11.59 -4.79
N THR A 49 -18.69 11.26 -3.49
CA THR A 49 -19.93 11.44 -2.71
C THR A 49 -21.18 10.86 -3.39
N LEU A 50 -21.04 9.69 -4.00
CA LEU A 50 -22.14 9.07 -4.74
C LEU A 50 -23.27 8.63 -3.80
N PRO A 51 -24.55 8.63 -4.24
CA PRO A 51 -25.68 8.25 -3.38
C PRO A 51 -25.53 6.91 -2.64
N PRO A 52 -24.98 5.83 -3.24
CA PRO A 52 -24.78 4.57 -2.52
C PRO A 52 -23.45 4.47 -1.75
N ALA A 53 -22.70 5.55 -1.55
CA ALA A 53 -21.35 5.52 -0.96
C ALA A 53 -21.29 4.73 0.37
N LEU A 54 -22.22 5.00 1.29
CA LEU A 54 -22.27 4.29 2.57
C LEU A 54 -22.50 2.79 2.40
N MET A 55 -23.37 2.38 1.47
CA MET A 55 -23.62 0.96 1.19
C MET A 55 -22.37 0.29 0.61
N LYS A 56 -21.65 0.97 -0.29
CA LYS A 56 -20.40 0.46 -0.88
C LYS A 56 -19.30 0.32 0.17
N VAL A 57 -19.16 1.29 1.07
CA VAL A 57 -18.22 1.22 2.20
C VAL A 57 -18.56 0.07 3.14
N LYS A 58 -19.84 -0.09 3.52
CA LYS A 58 -20.29 -1.23 4.34
C LYS A 58 -20.00 -2.57 3.67
N LYS A 59 -20.25 -2.67 2.37
CA LYS A 59 -19.93 -3.87 1.59
C LYS A 59 -18.43 -4.15 1.58
N ALA A 60 -17.59 -3.14 1.34
CA ALA A 60 -16.14 -3.30 1.41
C ALA A 60 -15.66 -3.74 2.79
N ALA A 61 -16.28 -3.24 3.86
CA ALA A 61 -15.96 -3.64 5.23
C ALA A 61 -16.31 -5.11 5.55
N LEU A 62 -17.30 -5.70 4.85
CA LEU A 62 -17.64 -7.11 4.98
C LEU A 62 -16.54 -8.01 4.41
N TYR A 63 -15.92 -7.59 3.31
CA TYR A 63 -14.82 -8.32 2.66
C TYR A 63 -13.43 -7.90 3.19
N ALA A 64 -13.36 -6.94 4.12
CA ALA A 64 -12.10 -6.45 4.65
C ALA A 64 -11.51 -7.43 5.66
N THR A 65 -10.32 -7.98 5.35
CA THR A 65 -9.49 -8.68 6.34
C THR A 65 -9.02 -7.74 7.46
N HIS A 66 -8.68 -6.50 7.10
CA HIS A 66 -8.27 -5.45 8.03
C HIS A 66 -9.06 -4.16 7.78
N ARG A 67 -9.97 -3.82 8.70
CA ARG A 67 -10.82 -2.62 8.59
C ARG A 67 -10.03 -1.32 8.64
N GLU A 68 -8.91 -1.30 9.36
CA GLU A 68 -8.01 -0.15 9.41
C GLU A 68 -7.39 0.17 8.03
N ALA A 69 -7.15 -0.84 7.20
CA ALA A 69 -6.67 -0.62 5.82
C ALA A 69 -7.72 0.10 4.97
N LEU A 70 -9.00 -0.30 5.09
CA LEU A 70 -10.10 0.36 4.41
C LEU A 70 -10.30 1.80 4.92
N LYS A 71 -10.28 1.99 6.24
CA LYS A 71 -10.40 3.32 6.86
C LYS A 71 -9.28 4.25 6.40
N THR A 72 -8.05 3.74 6.39
CA THR A 72 -6.88 4.49 5.89
C THR A 72 -7.07 4.86 4.43
N LEU A 73 -7.49 3.92 3.58
CA LEU A 73 -7.74 4.18 2.15
C LEU A 73 -8.78 5.27 1.91
N LEU A 74 -9.92 5.22 2.62
CA LEU A 74 -11.00 6.19 2.49
C LEU A 74 -10.60 7.59 2.98
N ASN A 75 -9.84 7.63 4.08
CA ASN A 75 -9.38 8.86 4.71
C ASN A 75 -8.08 9.41 4.10
N ARG A 76 -7.46 8.69 3.15
CA ARG A 76 -6.27 9.13 2.41
C ARG A 76 -6.63 10.28 1.47
N LYS A 77 -6.86 11.43 2.09
CA LYS A 77 -6.89 12.77 1.49
C LYS A 77 -5.80 13.66 2.08
N LEU A 78 -5.06 13.18 3.08
CA LEU A 78 -3.99 13.94 3.74
C LEU A 78 -2.92 12.99 4.34
N SER A 79 -1.66 13.22 3.95
CA SER A 79 -0.39 12.80 4.57
C SER A 79 -0.05 11.31 4.76
N ASN A 80 1.06 10.95 4.08
CA ASN A 80 2.14 10.04 4.48
C ASN A 80 1.82 8.53 4.61
N TYR A 81 2.25 7.82 3.57
CA TYR A 81 2.28 6.36 3.41
C TYR A 81 3.26 5.63 4.37
N THR A 82 3.85 6.32 5.35
CA THR A 82 4.96 5.80 6.17
C THR A 82 4.54 4.89 7.34
N ASP A 83 3.25 4.79 7.65
CA ASP A 83 2.79 4.11 8.89
C ASP A 83 2.25 2.69 8.69
N PHE A 84 2.19 2.19 7.45
CA PHE A 84 1.70 0.84 7.18
C PHE A 84 2.81 -0.22 7.29
N GLU A 85 4.02 0.09 6.79
CA GLU A 85 5.20 -0.79 6.88
C GLU A 85 5.67 -0.98 8.35
N ASN A 86 5.59 0.06 9.18
CA ASN A 86 6.01 0.00 10.59
C ASN A 86 5.09 -0.82 11.51
N ARG A 87 3.86 -1.13 11.08
CA ARG A 87 2.89 -1.85 11.94
C ARG A 87 2.89 -3.37 11.79
N GLN A 88 3.57 -3.91 10.77
CA GLN A 88 3.62 -5.36 10.53
C GLN A 88 4.89 -6.06 11.03
N ARG A 89 5.85 -5.32 11.59
CA ARG A 89 7.10 -5.85 12.15
C ARG A 89 7.50 -5.12 13.45
N PRO A 90 7.02 -5.58 14.62
CA PRO A 90 7.43 -4.99 15.90
C PRO A 90 8.93 -5.18 16.22
N ASP A 91 9.65 -5.94 15.40
CA ASP A 91 11.06 -6.30 15.53
C ASP A 91 12.04 -5.43 14.74
N LEU A 92 11.57 -4.55 13.84
CA LEU A 92 12.42 -3.60 13.12
C LEU A 92 12.21 -2.18 13.67
N GLN A 93 12.89 -1.87 14.76
CA GLN A 93 13.08 -0.47 15.17
C GLN A 93 14.00 0.20 14.13
N PRO A 94 13.68 1.40 13.63
CA PRO A 94 14.64 2.18 12.87
C PRO A 94 15.77 2.60 13.82
N ALA A 95 16.96 2.02 13.64
CA ALA A 95 18.15 2.56 14.27
C ALA A 95 18.37 3.98 13.73
N VAL A 96 18.22 4.99 14.58
CA VAL A 96 18.77 6.31 14.30
C VAL A 96 20.29 6.15 14.35
N ILE A 97 20.92 6.13 13.18
CA ILE A 97 22.36 6.28 13.07
C ILE A 97 22.60 7.68 12.49
N GLU A 98 23.00 8.60 13.37
CA GLU A 98 23.67 9.82 12.98
C GLU A 98 24.81 9.47 12.01
N ASN A 99 24.72 9.98 10.78
CA ASN A 99 25.82 10.18 9.84
C ASN A 99 26.95 9.11 9.85
N LYS A 100 26.65 7.89 9.38
CA LYS A 100 27.57 7.13 8.50
C LYS A 100 26.84 5.95 7.85
N LEU A 101 26.76 5.97 6.51
CA LEU A 101 26.32 4.82 5.73
C LEU A 101 27.40 3.74 5.75
N VAL A 102 27.12 2.60 6.39
CA VAL A 102 27.80 1.32 6.09
C VAL A 102 26.73 0.25 5.94
N ILE A 103 26.53 -0.19 4.70
CA ILE A 103 25.71 -1.38 4.40
C ILE A 103 26.60 -2.59 4.65
N ILE A 104 26.34 -3.32 5.73
CA ILE A 104 26.99 -4.61 6.00
C ILE A 104 26.04 -5.72 5.56
N ASN A 105 26.38 -6.39 4.46
CA ASN A 105 25.69 -7.57 3.97
C ASN A 105 26.25 -8.82 4.70
N PRO A 106 25.44 -9.68 5.36
CA PRO A 106 25.96 -10.71 6.27
C PRO A 106 26.62 -11.95 5.61
N ARG A 107 26.89 -11.94 4.30
CA ARG A 107 27.29 -13.16 3.56
C ARG A 107 28.58 -13.10 2.75
N GLU A 108 29.31 -12.00 2.75
CA GLU A 108 30.58 -11.92 2.01
C GLU A 108 31.71 -11.36 2.88
N THR A 109 32.20 -12.17 3.83
CA THR A 109 33.58 -12.01 4.33
C THR A 109 34.54 -12.77 3.42
N VAL A 110 34.79 -12.23 2.23
CA VAL A 110 36.01 -12.56 1.47
C VAL A 110 37.04 -11.49 1.78
N LYS A 111 37.99 -11.90 2.63
CA LYS A 111 39.36 -11.41 2.83
C LYS A 111 39.86 -10.39 1.79
N LYS A 112 40.27 -9.22 2.27
CA LYS A 112 41.26 -8.24 1.73
C LYS A 112 41.23 -7.07 2.73
N GLU A 113 42.29 -6.62 3.40
CA GLU A 113 43.61 -6.12 2.98
C GLU A 113 44.48 -6.09 4.27
N LEU A 114 45.58 -6.85 4.37
CA LEU A 114 46.97 -6.41 4.13
C LEU A 114 47.16 -4.97 3.63
N GLU A 115 48.05 -4.28 4.36
CA GLU A 115 48.90 -3.14 3.99
C GLU A 115 48.50 -1.72 4.42
N ASN A 116 49.52 -1.09 5.01
CA ASN A 116 49.71 0.33 5.32
C ASN A 116 48.98 0.81 6.59
N THR A 117 49.69 1.14 7.66
CA THR A 117 50.67 2.24 7.64
C THR A 117 51.93 1.95 8.46
N ASP A 118 53.05 1.92 7.77
CA ASP A 118 54.35 2.33 8.30
C ASP A 118 54.56 3.83 7.99
N SER A 119 55.51 4.45 8.69
CA SER A 119 55.95 5.86 8.66
C SER A 119 55.04 6.85 9.40
N LYS A 120 55.52 7.60 10.40
CA LYS A 120 56.84 8.23 10.51
C LYS A 120 57.17 8.60 11.96
#